data_AF-A0A7C4VAM5-F1
#
_entry.id   AF-A0A7C4VAM5-F1
#
_cell.length_a   1.000
_cell.length_b   1.000
_cell.length_c   1.000
_cell.angle_alpha   90.00
_cell.angle_beta   90.00
_cell.angle_gamma   90.00
#
_symmetry.space_group_name_H-M   'P 1'
#
loop_
_entity.id
_entity.type
_entity.pdbx_description
1 polymer ?
#
loop_
_entity_poly.entity_id
_entity_poly.type
_entity_poly.pdbx_seq_one_letter_code
_entity_poly.pdbx_strand_id
1 'polypeptide(L)'
;MNVVRAAIGIAGLALLGLVIWAALAMQDLHGTFLDQFAVLTTLPWGVAALADLFVGFLLFAVLVFLTERSWIVAALWAAPVFILGNIWAAVWFVIRLPHLARQLSKPDWPAS
;
A
#
# COMPACT_ATOMS: atom_id res chain seq x y z
N MET A 1 -4.48 -12.75 14.98
CA MET A 1 -3.74 -11.50 14.70
C MET A 1 -2.32 -11.72 14.18
N ASN A 2 -1.49 -12.53 14.85
CA ASN A 2 -0.07 -12.65 14.50
C ASN A 2 0.17 -13.30 13.13
N VAL A 3 -0.63 -14.30 12.75
CA VAL A 3 -0.56 -14.94 11.42
C VAL A 3 -0.86 -13.94 10.29
N VAL A 4 -1.90 -13.11 10.44
CA VAL A 4 -2.26 -12.09 9.44
C VAL A 4 -1.17 -11.03 9.32
N ARG A 5 -0.58 -10.58 10.44
CA ARG A 5 0.56 -9.64 10.42
C ARG A 5 1.79 -10.23 9.73
N ALA A 6 2.09 -11.50 10.00
CA ALA A 6 3.20 -12.19 9.35
C ALA A 6 2.96 -12.31 7.84
N ALA A 7 1.74 -12.68 7.42
CA ALA A 7 1.39 -12.75 6.00
C ALA A 7 1.54 -11.40 5.29
N ILE A 8 1.05 -10.31 5.89
CA ILE A 8 1.20 -8.95 5.34
C ILE A 8 2.68 -8.53 5.29
N GLY A 9 3.44 -8.82 6.34
CA GLY A 9 4.87 -8.56 6.38
C GLY A 9 5.64 -9.31 5.29
N ILE A 10 5.34 -10.61 5.10
CA ILE A 10 5.94 -11.44 4.04
C ILE A 10 5.58 -10.89 2.66
N ALA A 11 4.32 -10.53 2.43
CA ALA A 11 3.88 -9.94 1.17
C ALA A 11 4.59 -8.60 0.89
N GLY A 12 4.72 -7.74 1.90
CA GLY A 12 5.46 -6.48 1.80
C GLY A 12 6.95 -6.68 1.50
N LEU A 13 7.59 -7.66 2.14
CA LEU A 13 8.99 -8.02 1.87
C LEU A 13 9.18 -8.63 0.48
N ALA A 14 8.25 -9.47 0.04
CA ALA A 14 8.27 -10.03 -1.31
C ALA A 14 8.15 -8.92 -2.36
N LEU A 15 7.25 -7.95 -2.15
CA LEU A 15 7.11 -6.78 -3.02
C LEU A 15 8.38 -5.92 -3.00
N LEU A 16 8.98 -5.68 -1.83
CA LEU A 16 10.25 -4.97 -1.72
C LEU A 16 11.35 -5.68 -2.51
N GLY A 17 11.45 -7.00 -2.41
CA GLY A 17 12.38 -7.81 -3.20
C GLY A 17 12.15 -7.67 -4.70
N LEU A 18 10.90 -7.64 -5.15
CA LEU A 18 10.54 -7.43 -6.55
C LEU A 18 10.91 -6.03 -7.04
N VAL A 19 10.71 -4.99 -6.20
CA VAL A 19 11.12 -3.61 -6.52
C VAL A 19 12.63 -3.49 -6.60
N ILE A 20 13.37 -4.10 -5.67
CA ILE A 20 14.85 -4.11 -5.70
C ILE A 20 15.33 -4.84 -6.95
N TRP A 21 14.77 -6.02 -7.26
CA TRP A 21 15.11 -6.74 -8.48
C TRP A 21 14.83 -5.90 -9.72
N ALA A 22 13.67 -5.25 -9.81
CA ALA A 22 13.31 -4.38 -10.92
C ALA A 22 14.27 -3.19 -11.06
N ALA A 23 14.70 -2.59 -9.95
CA ALA A 23 15.67 -1.49 -9.93
C ALA A 23 17.08 -1.93 -10.35
N LEU A 24 17.51 -3.13 -9.96
CA LEU A 24 18.84 -3.66 -10.28
C LEU A 24 18.90 -4.31 -11.67
N ALA A 25 17.78 -4.81 -12.19
CA ALA A 25 17.67 -5.33 -13.56
C ALA A 25 17.79 -4.23 -14.63
N MET A 26 17.81 -2.95 -14.24
CA MET A 26 17.90 -1.78 -15.12
C MET A 26 19.25 -1.58 -15.84
N GLN A 27 20.10 -2.61 -15.98
CA GLN A 27 21.42 -2.39 -16.57
C GLN A 27 21.48 -2.49 -18.10
N ASP A 28 20.58 -3.22 -18.81
CA ASP A 28 20.84 -3.46 -20.25
C ASP A 28 19.64 -3.54 -21.23
N LEU A 29 18.36 -3.48 -20.83
CA LEU A 29 17.26 -3.87 -21.75
C LEU A 29 16.27 -2.78 -22.23
N HIS A 30 15.85 -1.80 -21.40
CA HIS A 30 14.71 -0.91 -21.76
C HIS A 30 14.80 0.55 -21.27
N GLY A 31 16.00 1.06 -20.96
CA GLY A 31 16.16 2.46 -20.52
C GLY A 31 15.77 2.70 -19.05
N THR A 32 15.61 3.97 -18.69
CA THR A 32 15.38 4.44 -17.31
C THR A 32 13.97 4.07 -16.81
N PHE A 33 13.72 4.21 -15.50
CA PHE A 33 12.39 4.03 -14.92
C PHE A 33 11.30 4.83 -15.67
N LEU A 34 11.59 6.08 -16.04
CA LEU A 34 10.64 6.94 -16.74
C LEU A 34 10.34 6.44 -18.16
N ASP A 35 11.31 5.83 -18.84
CA ASP A 35 11.11 5.28 -20.18
C ASP A 35 10.19 4.07 -20.13
N GLN A 36 10.40 3.16 -19.16
CA GLN A 36 9.52 2.01 -18.94
C GLN A 36 8.12 2.45 -18.52
N PHE A 37 8.03 3.48 -17.68
CA PHE A 37 6.75 4.07 -17.27
C PHE A 37 6.02 4.72 -18.45
N ALA A 38 6.74 5.40 -19.35
CA ALA A 38 6.18 5.99 -20.55
C ALA A 38 5.64 4.91 -21.51
N VAL A 39 6.30 3.75 -21.63
CA VAL A 39 5.77 2.63 -22.41
C VAL A 39 4.47 2.10 -21.79
N LEU A 40 4.38 1.98 -20.46
CA LEU A 40 3.16 1.52 -19.79
C LEU A 40 1.95 2.40 -20.10
N THR A 41 2.14 3.71 -20.25
CA THR A 41 1.02 4.62 -20.59
C THR A 41 0.57 4.51 -22.05
N THR A 42 1.36 3.88 -22.93
CA THR A 42 0.95 3.58 -24.31
C THR A 42 0.11 2.31 -24.42
N LEU A 43 0.14 1.44 -23.41
CA LEU A 43 -0.59 0.18 -23.40
C LEU A 43 -1.95 0.36 -22.71
N PRO A 44 -3.09 -0.01 -23.33
CA PRO A 44 -4.41 0.14 -22.72
C PRO A 44 -4.51 -0.53 -21.34
N TRP A 45 -3.95 -1.73 -21.21
CA TRP A 45 -3.88 -2.45 -19.93
C TRP A 45 -2.87 -1.84 -18.95
N GLY A 46 -1.81 -1.20 -19.44
CA GLY A 46 -0.85 -0.49 -18.59
C GLY A 46 -1.51 0.73 -17.92
N VAL A 47 -2.27 1.51 -18.68
CA VAL A 47 -3.07 2.63 -18.12
C VAL A 47 -4.11 2.11 -17.12
N ALA A 48 -4.82 1.03 -17.45
CA ALA A 48 -5.82 0.45 -16.55
C ALA A 48 -5.19 -0.04 -15.22
N ALA A 49 -4.04 -0.70 -15.27
CA ALA A 49 -3.34 -1.17 -14.07
C ALA A 49 -2.79 -0.01 -13.23
N LEU A 50 -2.29 1.06 -13.86
CA LEU A 50 -1.89 2.28 -13.16
C LEU A 50 -3.08 2.95 -12.47
N ALA A 51 -4.20 3.08 -13.18
CA ALA A 51 -5.43 3.63 -12.62
C ALA A 51 -5.91 2.81 -11.41
N ASP A 52 -5.95 1.48 -11.53
CA ASP A 52 -6.31 0.57 -10.43
C ASP A 52 -5.40 0.76 -9.22
N LEU A 53 -4.09 0.84 -9.42
CA LEU A 53 -3.11 1.08 -8.36
C LEU A 53 -3.35 2.41 -7.63
N PHE A 54 -3.52 3.51 -8.37
CA PHE A 54 -3.70 4.84 -7.77
C PHE A 54 -5.06 5.01 -7.11
N VAL A 55 -6.12 4.43 -7.69
CA VAL A 55 -7.45 4.37 -7.04
C VAL A 55 -7.35 3.56 -5.75
N GLY A 56 -6.63 2.44 -5.77
CA GLY A 56 -6.32 1.66 -4.56
C GLY A 56 -5.62 2.49 -3.48
N PHE A 57 -4.62 3.30 -3.86
CA PHE A 57 -3.94 4.21 -2.92
C PHE A 57 -4.87 5.27 -2.35
N LEU A 58 -5.77 5.82 -3.16
CA LEU A 58 -6.76 6.78 -2.70
C LEU A 58 -7.74 6.16 -1.70
N LEU A 59 -8.25 4.96 -1.99
CA LEU A 59 -9.14 4.23 -1.08
C LEU A 59 -8.41 3.88 0.23
N PHE A 60 -7.15 3.46 0.16
CA PHE A 60 -6.31 3.25 1.34
C PHE A 60 -6.12 4.54 2.14
N ALA A 61 -5.82 5.67 1.48
CA ALA A 61 -5.69 6.96 2.14
C ALA A 61 -6.97 7.34 2.89
N VAL A 62 -8.15 7.18 2.27
CA VAL A 62 -9.45 7.42 2.92
C VAL A 62 -9.59 6.53 4.17
N LEU A 63 -9.27 5.24 4.08
CA LEU A 63 -9.29 4.33 5.23
C LEU A 63 -8.37 4.81 6.36
N VAL A 64 -7.14 5.24 6.04
CA VAL A 64 -6.19 5.77 7.02
C VAL A 64 -6.75 7.03 7.70
N PHE A 65 -7.33 7.96 6.94
CA PHE A 65 -7.96 9.17 7.49
C PHE A 65 -9.17 8.88 8.38
N LEU A 66 -9.95 7.83 8.09
CA LEU A 66 -11.09 7.44 8.91
C LEU A 66 -10.70 6.71 10.20
N THR A 67 -9.56 6.02 10.20
CA THR A 67 -9.12 5.19 11.33
C THR A 67 -8.19 5.93 12.30
N GLU A 68 -7.44 6.92 11.81
CA GLU A 68 -6.54 7.72 12.62
C GLU A 68 -7.25 8.91 13.25
N ARG A 69 -7.07 9.09 14.57
CA ARG A 69 -7.69 10.21 15.31
C ARG A 69 -7.07 11.57 14.98
N SER A 70 -5.83 11.58 14.48
CA SER A 70 -5.10 12.79 14.11
C SER A 70 -4.93 12.85 12.60
N TRP A 71 -5.43 13.91 11.98
CA TRP A 71 -5.30 14.16 10.54
C TRP A 71 -3.83 14.29 10.10
N ILE A 72 -2.94 14.76 10.98
CA ILE A 72 -1.50 14.87 10.71
C ILE A 72 -0.87 13.48 10.61
N VAL A 73 -1.21 12.59 11.55
CA VAL A 73 -0.71 11.21 11.55
C VAL A 73 -1.29 10.46 10.35
N ALA A 74 -2.55 10.69 10.02
CA ALA A 74 -3.18 10.15 8.82
C ALA A 74 -2.43 10.59 7.54
N ALA A 75 -2.14 11.88 7.41
CA ALA A 75 -1.39 12.42 6.27
C ALA A 75 0.03 11.83 6.17
N LEU A 76 0.73 11.67 7.29
CA LEU A 76 2.06 11.05 7.34
C LEU A 76 2.05 9.58 6.88
N TRP A 77 0.94 8.88 7.05
CA TRP A 77 0.81 7.49 6.57
C TRP A 77 0.26 7.41 5.15
N ALA A 78 -0.70 8.25 4.78
CA ALA A 78 -1.36 8.22 3.49
C ALA A 78 -0.52 8.83 2.36
N ALA A 79 0.12 9.98 2.60
CA ALA A 79 0.84 10.69 1.54
C ALA A 79 2.03 9.90 0.96
N PRO A 80 2.87 9.22 1.77
CA PRO A 80 4.01 8.47 1.22
C PRO A 80 3.60 7.23 0.41
N VAL A 81 2.36 6.73 0.53
CA VAL A 81 1.90 5.57 -0.27
C VAL A 81 1.90 5.89 -1.77
N PHE A 82 1.66 7.13 -2.16
CA PHE A 82 1.68 7.52 -3.58
C PHE A 82 3.09 7.47 -4.20
N ILE A 83 4.14 7.43 -3.37
CA ILE A 83 5.55 7.40 -3.82
C ILE A 83 6.17 6.03 -3.53
N LEU A 84 6.03 5.54 -2.30
CA LEU A 84 6.60 4.27 -1.83
C LEU A 84 5.74 3.06 -2.19
N GLY A 85 4.49 3.29 -2.58
CA GLY A 85 3.53 2.25 -2.95
C GLY A 85 3.09 1.37 -1.78
N ASN A 86 2.70 0.15 -2.12
CA ASN A 86 2.11 -0.81 -1.19
C ASN A 86 3.07 -1.30 -0.09
N ILE A 87 4.38 -1.09 -0.22
CA ILE A 87 5.35 -1.44 0.82
C ILE A 87 5.08 -0.59 2.08
N TRP A 88 4.80 0.71 1.91
CA TRP A 88 4.47 1.59 3.02
C TRP A 88 3.10 1.28 3.62
N ALA A 89 2.12 0.97 2.77
CA ALA A 89 0.81 0.52 3.23
C ALA A 89 0.91 -0.79 4.05
N ALA A 90 1.77 -1.73 3.65
CA ALA A 90 2.01 -2.97 4.40
C ALA A 90 2.59 -2.69 5.79
N VAL A 91 3.54 -1.75 5.91
CA VAL A 91 4.08 -1.32 7.22
C VAL A 91 2.97 -0.75 8.10
N TRP A 92 2.13 0.13 7.56
CA TRP A 92 0.99 0.69 8.29
C TRP A 92 0.05 -0.40 8.79
N PHE A 93 -0.31 -1.36 7.93
CA PHE A 93 -1.15 -2.48 8.31
C PHE A 93 -0.52 -3.32 9.44
N VAL A 94 0.77 -3.68 9.35
CA VAL A 94 1.42 -4.49 10.40
C VAL A 94 1.41 -3.80 11.77
N ILE A 95 1.51 -2.46 11.80
CA ILE A 95 1.52 -1.65 13.02
C ILE A 95 0.09 -1.43 13.54
N ARG A 96 -0.88 -1.12 12.67
CA ARG A 96 -2.23 -0.70 13.09
C ARG A 96 -3.26 -1.82 13.18
N LEU A 97 -3.02 -2.99 12.56
CA LEU A 97 -3.93 -4.14 12.63
C LEU A 97 -4.43 -4.50 14.03
N PRO A 98 -3.57 -4.55 15.08
CA PRO A 98 -4.02 -4.93 16.42
C PRO A 98 -4.98 -3.90 17.02
N HIS A 99 -4.82 -2.63 16.68
CA HIS A 99 -5.65 -1.55 17.17
C HIS A 99 -7.03 -1.56 16.47
N LEU A 100 -7.03 -1.71 15.14
CA LEU A 100 -8.24 -1.89 14.34
C LEU A 100 -9.05 -3.12 14.77
N ALA A 101 -8.39 -4.26 14.92
CA ALA A 101 -9.08 -5.48 15.32
C ALA A 101 -9.70 -5.35 16.72
N ARG A 102 -9.06 -4.67 17.66
CA ARG A 102 -9.64 -4.38 18.98
C ARG A 102 -10.85 -3.45 18.90
N GLN A 103 -10.86 -2.49 17.97
CA GLN A 103 -12.02 -1.62 17.76
C GLN A 103 -13.20 -2.40 17.16
N LEU A 104 -12.94 -3.25 16.16
CA LEU A 104 -13.95 -4.08 15.51
C LEU A 104 -14.46 -5.25 16.38
N SER A 105 -13.70 -5.66 17.40
CA SER A 105 -14.08 -6.75 18.30
C SER A 105 -14.94 -6.31 19.48
N LYS A 106 -15.19 -5.01 19.66
CA LYS A 106 -16.09 -4.52 20.71
C LYS A 106 -17.53 -4.65 20.19
N PRO A 107 -18.40 -5.44 20.84
CA PRO A 107 -19.81 -5.45 20.50
C PRO A 107 -20.40 -4.08 20.83
N ASP A 108 -20.83 -3.36 19.82
CA ASP A 108 -21.49 -2.06 19.88
C ASP A 108 -23.01 -2.17 20.10
N TRP A 109 -23.51 -3.39 20.33
CA TRP A 109 -24.90 -3.61 20.71
C TRP A 109 -25.08 -3.45 22.23
N PRO A 110 -26.03 -2.63 22.72
CA PRO A 110 -26.54 -2.82 24.07
C PRO A 110 -27.13 -4.24 24.07
N ALA A 111 -26.55 -5.14 24.86
CA ALA A 111 -27.19 -6.39 25.20
C ALA A 111 -28.49 -6.01 25.94
N SER A 112 -29.59 -6.01 25.18
CA SER A 112 -30.96 -5.85 25.67
C SER A 112 -31.35 -7.07 26.50
#